data_AF-A0A920PWC8-F1
#
_entry.id   AF-A0A920PWC8-F1
#
_cell.length_a   1.000
_cell.length_b   1.000
_cell.length_c   1.000
_cell.angle_alpha   90.00
_cell.angle_beta   90.00
_cell.angle_gamma   90.00
#
_symmetry.space_group_name_H-M   'P 1'
#
loop_
_entity.id
_entity.type
_entity.pdbx_description
1 polymer ?
#
loop_
_entity_poly.entity_id
_entity_poly.type
_entity_poly.pdbx_seq_one_letter_code
_entity_poly.pdbx_strand_id
1 'polypeptide(L)'
;MENGAHGDQPRGGLKKKKKKKKKSSEDYQHGADAFHGVDGELRVEERRVNWEILEAWRDAAEECGIPKIKEFNRGITTVMLTFR
;
A
#
# COMPACT_ATOMS: atom_id res chain seq x y z
N MET A 1 -25.07 -10.81 -37.61
CA MET A 1 -25.47 -10.17 -36.34
C MET A 1 -25.23 -11.18 -35.25
N GLU A 2 -24.20 -11.00 -34.43
CA GLU A 2 -24.13 -11.58 -33.09
C GLU A 2 -23.06 -10.79 -32.32
N ASN A 3 -23.53 -9.83 -31.52
CA ASN A 3 -22.69 -9.04 -30.64
C ASN A 3 -22.50 -9.82 -29.34
N GLY A 4 -21.33 -10.47 -29.21
CA GLY A 4 -20.92 -11.15 -28.00
C GLY A 4 -20.76 -10.18 -26.84
N ALA A 5 -21.56 -10.38 -25.80
CA ALA A 5 -21.54 -9.61 -24.57
C ALA A 5 -20.16 -9.66 -23.89
N HIS A 6 -19.51 -8.49 -23.76
CA HIS A 6 -18.40 -8.31 -22.83
C HIS A 6 -18.97 -8.32 -21.41
N GLY A 7 -18.97 -9.50 -20.78
CA GLY A 7 -19.35 -9.67 -19.38
C GLY A 7 -18.36 -8.93 -18.47
N ASP A 8 -18.87 -7.95 -17.71
CA ASP A 8 -18.13 -7.24 -16.67
C ASP A 8 -17.76 -8.24 -15.55
N GLN A 9 -16.48 -8.60 -15.44
CA GLN A 9 -16.03 -9.53 -14.40
C GLN A 9 -15.96 -8.82 -13.04
N PRO A 10 -16.38 -9.46 -11.94
CA PRO A 10 -16.42 -8.83 -10.62
C PRO A 10 -15.01 -8.45 -10.14
N ARG A 11 -14.77 -7.14 -10.00
CA ARG A 11 -13.46 -6.53 -9.66
C ARG A 11 -12.86 -6.97 -8.31
N GLY A 12 -13.61 -7.68 -7.48
CA GLY A 12 -13.18 -8.14 -6.15
C GLY A 12 -12.07 -9.19 -6.16
N GLY A 13 -12.00 -10.03 -7.20
CA GLY A 13 -10.99 -11.09 -7.31
C GLY A 13 -9.57 -10.55 -7.52
N LEU A 14 -9.43 -9.44 -8.24
CA LEU A 14 -8.14 -8.90 -8.64
C LEU A 14 -7.33 -8.35 -7.44
N LYS A 15 -7.99 -7.69 -6.48
CA LYS A 15 -7.34 -7.17 -5.26
C LYS A 15 -6.79 -8.29 -4.38
N LYS A 16 -7.55 -9.38 -4.22
CA LYS A 16 -7.10 -10.57 -3.46
C LYS A 16 -5.91 -11.24 -4.15
N LYS A 17 -5.94 -11.39 -5.47
CA LYS A 17 -4.82 -11.94 -6.26
C LYS A 17 -3.56 -11.07 -6.13
N LYS A 18 -3.67 -9.74 -6.25
CA LYS A 18 -2.55 -8.81 -6.07
C LYS A 18 -1.95 -8.89 -4.67
N LYS A 19 -2.80 -8.89 -3.63
CA LYS A 19 -2.35 -9.03 -2.24
C LYS A 19 -1.62 -10.36 -2.00
N LYS A 20 -2.15 -11.47 -2.54
CA LYS A 20 -1.49 -12.78 -2.46
C LYS A 20 -0.13 -12.77 -3.16
N LYS A 21 -0.05 -12.22 -4.37
CA LYS A 21 1.21 -12.13 -5.13
C LYS A 21 2.26 -11.28 -4.42
N LYS A 22 1.86 -10.13 -3.85
CA LYS A 22 2.73 -9.27 -3.04
C LYS A 22 3.29 -10.05 -1.85
N LYS A 23 2.43 -10.70 -1.07
CA LYS A 23 2.87 -11.45 0.11
C LYS A 23 3.82 -12.59 -0.23
N SER A 24 3.64 -13.29 -1.35
CA SER A 24 4.55 -14.38 -1.74
C SER A 24 5.93 -13.93 -2.20
N SER A 25 6.12 -12.65 -2.52
CA SER A 25 7.42 -12.13 -2.98
C SER A 25 8.24 -11.45 -1.89
N GLU A 26 7.67 -11.18 -0.72
CA GLU A 26 8.29 -10.36 0.33
C GLU A 26 8.91 -11.22 1.44
N ASP A 27 10.05 -10.76 1.98
CA ASP A 27 10.63 -11.16 3.26
C ASP A 27 10.64 -9.96 4.22
N TYR A 28 9.59 -9.86 5.05
CA TYR A 28 9.37 -8.69 5.92
C TYR A 28 10.06 -8.85 7.27
N GLN A 29 10.85 -7.84 7.67
CA GLN A 29 11.68 -7.90 8.88
C GLN A 29 10.93 -8.15 10.20
N HIS A 30 9.64 -7.80 10.27
CA HIS A 30 8.81 -7.99 11.47
C HIS A 30 7.98 -9.28 11.44
N GLY A 31 8.21 -10.16 10.47
CA GLY A 31 7.45 -11.40 10.28
C GLY A 31 6.15 -11.21 9.50
N ALA A 32 5.53 -12.33 9.11
CA ALA A 32 4.33 -12.29 8.26
C ALA A 32 3.10 -11.78 9.04
N ASP A 33 2.31 -10.92 8.39
CA ASP A 33 1.07 -10.41 8.95
C ASP A 33 -0.07 -10.40 7.92
N ALA A 34 -1.16 -9.68 8.21
CA ALA A 34 -2.28 -9.58 7.28
C ALA A 34 -1.89 -8.95 5.92
N PHE A 35 -0.79 -8.19 5.81
CA PHE A 35 -0.41 -7.36 4.66
C PHE A 35 0.96 -7.68 4.06
N HIS A 36 1.83 -8.36 4.80
CA HIS A 36 3.20 -8.72 4.41
C HIS A 36 3.43 -10.23 4.53
N GLY A 37 4.38 -10.72 3.74
CA GLY A 37 4.85 -12.12 3.80
C GLY A 37 6.28 -12.24 4.32
N VAL A 38 6.71 -13.48 4.44
CA VAL A 38 8.09 -13.89 4.75
C VAL A 38 8.51 -14.95 3.73
N ASP A 39 9.80 -15.27 3.67
CA ASP A 39 10.40 -16.29 2.79
C ASP A 39 10.36 -15.95 1.29
N GLY A 40 10.03 -14.71 0.93
CA GLY A 40 10.15 -14.18 -0.42
C GLY A 40 11.55 -13.69 -0.76
N GLU A 41 11.83 -13.47 -2.04
CA GLU A 41 13.14 -12.95 -2.49
C GLU A 41 13.37 -11.49 -2.09
N LEU A 42 12.29 -10.69 -2.01
CA LEU A 42 12.38 -9.25 -1.81
C LEU A 42 12.36 -8.90 -0.33
N ARG A 43 13.52 -8.51 0.20
CA ARG A 43 13.64 -8.02 1.57
C ARG A 43 12.88 -6.70 1.76
N VAL A 44 11.99 -6.64 2.75
CA VAL A 44 11.20 -5.45 3.09
C VAL A 44 11.53 -5.00 4.51
N GLU A 45 12.06 -3.79 4.65
CA GLU A 45 12.52 -3.22 5.92
C GLU A 45 12.18 -1.73 6.05
N GLU A 46 12.29 -1.23 7.28
CA GLU A 46 12.30 0.21 7.55
C GLU A 46 13.47 0.91 6.83
N ARG A 47 13.27 2.20 6.56
CA ARG A 47 14.25 3.01 5.86
C ARG A 47 15.55 3.08 6.69
N ARG A 48 16.67 2.66 6.09
CA ARG A 48 17.98 2.63 6.76
C ARG A 48 18.65 4.01 6.89
N VAL A 49 18.25 4.98 6.09
CA VAL A 49 18.85 6.33 6.08
C VAL A 49 17.77 7.37 6.33
N ASN A 50 17.95 8.20 7.36
CA ASN A 50 17.03 9.30 7.63
C ASN A 50 17.54 10.59 6.97
N TRP A 51 16.67 11.28 6.22
CA TRP A 51 17.00 12.51 5.48
C TRP A 51 16.07 13.60 5.97
N GLU A 52 16.65 14.72 6.40
CA GLU A 52 15.90 15.86 6.96
C GLU A 52 14.83 16.38 6.00
N ILE A 53 15.11 16.41 4.69
CA ILE A 53 14.15 16.85 3.67
C ILE A 53 12.89 15.96 3.60
N LEU A 54 13.02 14.66 3.89
CA LEU A 54 11.88 13.75 3.86
C LEU A 54 11.01 13.90 5.11
N GLU A 55 11.58 14.29 6.25
CA GLU A 55 10.80 14.66 7.43
C GLU A 55 10.14 16.02 7.24
N ALA A 56 10.85 17.02 6.72
CA ALA A 56 10.28 18.33 6.40
C ALA A 56 9.09 18.24 5.41
N TRP A 57 9.17 17.35 4.42
CA TRP A 57 8.06 17.10 3.51
C TRP A 57 6.85 16.46 4.21
N ARG A 58 7.09 15.53 5.16
CA ARG A 58 6.02 14.91 5.96
C ARG A 58 5.36 15.92 6.89
N ASP A 59 6.13 16.84 7.46
CA ASP A 59 5.62 17.94 8.27
C ASP A 59 4.71 18.86 7.44
N ALA A 60 5.19 19.32 6.28
CA ALA A 60 4.39 20.16 5.38
C ALA A 60 3.11 19.46 4.87
N ALA A 61 3.17 18.14 4.61
CA ALA A 61 1.99 17.37 4.23
C ALA A 61 0.94 17.31 5.35
N GLU A 62 1.38 17.20 6.61
CA GLU A 62 0.51 17.21 7.79
C GLU A 62 -0.18 18.57 7.97
N GLU A 63 0.55 19.68 7.78
CA GLU A 63 -0.02 21.03 7.77
C GLU A 63 -1.10 21.20 6.68
N CYS A 64 -0.96 20.48 5.56
CA CYS A 64 -1.92 20.44 4.47
C CYS A 64 -3.06 19.41 4.68
N GLY A 65 -3.18 18.81 5.87
CA GLY A 65 -4.23 17.87 6.22
C GLY A 65 -3.98 16.41 5.82
N ILE A 66 -2.74 16.05 5.47
CA ILE A 66 -2.34 14.67 5.20
C ILE A 66 -1.62 14.10 6.44
N PRO A 67 -2.30 13.31 7.29
CA PRO A 67 -1.70 12.85 8.54
C PRO A 67 -0.50 11.94 8.28
N LYS A 68 0.53 12.06 9.14
CA LYS A 68 1.65 11.13 9.13
C LYS A 68 1.18 9.74 9.50
N ILE A 69 1.46 8.78 8.62
CA ILE A 69 1.20 7.36 8.88
C ILE A 69 2.51 6.58 8.96
N LYS A 70 2.51 5.51 9.76
CA LYS A 70 3.68 4.65 9.94
C LYS A 70 3.90 3.69 8.77
N GLU A 71 2.83 3.21 8.14
CA GLU A 71 2.91 2.25 7.03
C GLU A 71 1.82 2.51 5.98
N PHE A 72 2.23 2.95 4.79
CA PHE A 72 1.32 3.27 3.69
C PHE A 72 0.79 2.01 2.96
N ASN A 73 1.57 0.93 2.88
CA ASN A 73 1.27 -0.23 2.05
C ASN A 73 0.27 -1.23 2.66
N ARG A 74 -0.44 -0.82 3.73
CA ARG A 74 -1.57 -1.54 4.34
C ARG A 74 -2.90 -1.30 3.61
N GLY A 75 -2.92 -0.45 2.59
CA GLY A 75 -4.12 -0.20 1.78
C GLY A 75 -5.10 0.78 2.41
N ILE A 76 -4.62 1.62 3.34
CA ILE A 76 -5.37 2.78 3.85
C ILE A 76 -5.24 3.89 2.81
N THR A 77 -6.37 4.34 2.25
CA THR A 77 -6.42 5.44 1.27
C THR A 77 -7.29 6.61 1.72
N THR A 78 -7.93 6.50 2.89
CA THR A 78 -8.82 7.53 3.40
C THR A 78 -7.99 8.65 4.01
N VAL A 79 -7.69 9.65 3.19
CA VAL A 79 -7.39 11.01 3.67
C VAL A 79 -8.74 11.74 3.68
N MET A 80 -9.31 11.98 4.87
CA MET A 80 -10.43 12.92 4.94
C MET A 80 -9.84 14.32 4.73
N LEU A 81 -9.80 14.76 3.48
CA LEU A 81 -9.66 16.17 3.15
C LEU A 81 -10.94 16.87 3.60
N THR A 82 -11.07 17.17 4.88
CA THR A 82 -12.04 18.15 5.37
C THR A 82 -11.49 19.53 5.02
N PHE A 83 -11.59 19.92 3.75
CA PHE A 83 -11.64 21.33 3.41
C PHE A 83 -13.02 21.84 3.84
N ARG A 84 -13.04 22.77 4.80
CA ARG A 84 -14.17 23.66 5.04
C ARG A 84 -13.98 24.94 4.24
#